data_AF-A0A7C6KAI3-F1
#
_entry.id   AF-A0A7C6KAI3-F1
#
_cell.length_a   1.000
_cell.length_b   1.000
_cell.length_c   1.000
_cell.angle_alpha   90.00
_cell.angle_beta   90.00
_cell.angle_gamma   90.00
#
_symmetry.space_group_name_H-M   'P 1'
#
loop_
_entity.id
_entity.type
_entity.pdbx_description
1 polymer ?
#
loop_
_entity_poly.entity_id
_entity_poly.type
_entity_poly.pdbx_seq_one_letter_code
_entity_poly.pdbx_strand_id
1 'polypeptide(L)'
;MEKNTSKIRSHEDPATRFAKLFAKLYYYMAEEMYETLGEEKGTEAIRSAMTKFGEERVRSMKEEAEERGIEVKTVEDYFAVRDMPSNGWVNDERGCKYCPFEDVWSDYGELGQKLGALYCEVDYILFNSFNLGLEREYCKTWGDDICEFKFNPGK
;
A
#
# COMPACT_ATOMS: atom_id res chain seq x y z
N MET A 1 -2.22 -16.00 22.96
CA MET A 1 -3.02 -14.76 22.88
C MET A 1 -2.36 -13.87 21.86
N GLU A 2 -2.85 -13.90 20.61
CA GLU A 2 -2.42 -12.91 19.63
C GLU A 2 -2.79 -11.53 20.15
N LYS A 3 -1.79 -10.65 20.23
CA LYS A 3 -2.06 -9.23 20.40
C LYS A 3 -2.77 -8.82 19.12
N ASN A 4 -4.06 -8.52 19.19
CA ASN A 4 -4.78 -7.86 18.11
C ASN A 4 -4.11 -6.48 17.93
N THR A 5 -3.16 -6.43 17.00
CA THR A 5 -2.26 -5.29 16.71
C THR A 5 -2.96 -4.22 15.90
N SER A 6 -4.05 -4.55 15.23
CA SER A 6 -4.90 -3.65 14.43
C SER A 6 -5.62 -2.56 15.25
N LYS A 7 -5.79 -2.76 16.57
CA LYS A 7 -6.39 -1.75 17.46
C LYS A 7 -5.53 -0.50 17.51
N ILE A 8 -6.15 0.64 17.25
CA ILE A 8 -5.52 1.96 17.34
C ILE A 8 -5.33 2.33 18.80
N ARG A 9 -4.09 2.62 19.22
CA ARG A 9 -3.79 3.11 20.57
C ARG A 9 -3.17 4.50 20.51
N SER A 10 -3.57 5.38 21.44
CA SER A 10 -3.10 6.77 21.46
C SER A 10 -1.59 6.92 21.71
N HIS A 11 -0.95 5.91 22.30
CA HIS A 11 0.48 5.87 22.60
C HIS A 11 1.33 5.21 21.50
N GLU A 12 0.72 4.74 20.41
CA GLU A 12 1.46 4.25 19.24
C GLU A 12 2.07 5.41 18.46
N ASP A 13 3.10 5.08 17.67
CA ASP A 13 3.69 5.99 16.70
C ASP A 13 2.59 6.64 15.82
N PRO A 14 2.63 7.97 15.60
CA PRO A 14 1.61 8.66 14.83
C PRO A 14 1.41 8.11 13.42
N ALA A 15 2.47 7.73 12.71
CA ALA A 15 2.36 7.18 11.37
C ALA A 15 1.66 5.81 11.40
N THR A 16 1.96 4.98 12.40
CA THR A 16 1.24 3.71 12.63
C THR A 16 -0.25 3.95 12.88
N ARG A 17 -0.60 4.96 13.71
CA ARG A 17 -2.00 5.30 14.00
C ARG A 17 -2.74 5.81 12.77
N PHE A 18 -2.12 6.73 12.01
CA PHE A 18 -2.66 7.22 10.75
C PHE A 18 -2.79 6.11 9.73
N ALA A 19 -1.84 5.19 9.68
CA ALA A 19 -1.89 4.05 8.78
C ALA A 19 -3.11 3.16 9.08
N LYS A 20 -3.34 2.82 10.35
CA LYS A 20 -4.51 2.03 10.77
C LYS A 20 -5.83 2.77 10.50
N LEU A 21 -5.90 4.07 10.81
CA LEU A 21 -7.08 4.89 10.52
C LEU A 21 -7.36 4.95 9.01
N PHE A 22 -6.32 5.14 8.21
CA PHE A 22 -6.42 5.20 6.76
C PHE A 22 -6.84 3.85 6.16
N ALA A 23 -6.28 2.73 6.64
CA ALA A 23 -6.69 1.39 6.22
C ALA A 23 -8.16 1.11 6.52
N LYS A 24 -8.66 1.55 7.69
CA LYS A 24 -10.10 1.44 8.05
C LYS A 24 -10.98 2.32 7.16
N LEU A 25 -10.57 3.57 6.91
CA LEU A 25 -11.28 4.48 6.02
C LEU A 25 -11.39 3.88 4.60
N TYR A 26 -10.26 3.42 4.05
CA TYR A 26 -10.23 2.74 2.76
C TYR A 26 -11.17 1.54 2.74
N TYR A 27 -11.10 0.66 3.76
CA TYR A 27 -11.94 -0.52 3.84
C TYR A 27 -13.43 -0.17 3.73
N TYR A 28 -13.93 0.74 4.58
CA TYR A 28 -15.35 1.09 4.56
C TYR A 28 -15.79 1.75 3.25
N MET A 29 -14.94 2.56 2.64
CA MET A 29 -15.23 3.14 1.33
C MET A 29 -15.28 2.08 0.23
N ALA A 30 -14.33 1.14 0.24
CA ALA A 30 -14.25 0.07 -0.74
C ALA A 30 -15.38 -0.95 -0.55
N GLU A 31 -15.71 -1.31 0.68
CA GLU A 31 -16.84 -2.18 1.03
C GLU A 31 -18.15 -1.59 0.53
N GLU A 32 -18.42 -0.32 0.80
CA GLU A 32 -19.64 0.36 0.33
C GLU A 32 -19.73 0.36 -1.21
N MET A 33 -18.62 0.64 -1.91
CA MET A 33 -18.58 0.55 -3.39
C MET A 33 -18.84 -0.87 -3.87
N TYR A 34 -18.25 -1.87 -3.21
CA TYR A 34 -18.35 -3.27 -3.56
C TYR A 34 -19.78 -3.81 -3.37
N GLU A 35 -20.40 -3.50 -2.23
CA GLU A 35 -21.75 -3.98 -1.90
C GLU A 35 -22.82 -3.26 -2.74
N THR A 36 -22.73 -1.95 -2.88
CA THR A 36 -23.78 -1.15 -3.54
C THR A 36 -23.74 -1.30 -5.07
N LEU A 37 -22.56 -1.44 -5.68
CA LEU A 37 -22.43 -1.61 -7.13
C LEU A 37 -22.40 -3.08 -7.57
N GLY A 38 -22.26 -4.00 -6.62
CA GLY A 38 -21.98 -5.41 -6.86
C GLY A 38 -20.51 -5.65 -7.20
N GLU A 39 -20.09 -6.92 -7.12
CA GLU A 39 -18.68 -7.33 -7.18
C GLU A 39 -17.90 -6.77 -8.38
N GLU A 40 -18.42 -6.93 -9.60
CA GLU A 40 -17.71 -6.54 -10.82
C GLU A 40 -17.51 -5.02 -10.90
N LYS A 41 -18.61 -4.26 -10.84
CA LYS A 41 -18.58 -2.79 -10.95
C LYS A 41 -17.95 -2.12 -9.74
N GLY A 42 -18.14 -2.70 -8.55
CA GLY A 42 -17.50 -2.23 -7.33
C GLY A 42 -15.98 -2.39 -7.40
N THR A 43 -15.50 -3.55 -7.84
CA THR A 43 -14.05 -3.79 -8.04
C THR A 43 -13.48 -2.82 -9.09
N GLU A 44 -14.18 -2.60 -10.21
CA GLU A 44 -13.75 -1.63 -11.23
C GLU A 44 -13.68 -0.21 -10.66
N ALA A 45 -14.69 0.22 -9.90
CA ALA A 45 -14.71 1.54 -9.27
C ALA A 45 -13.56 1.72 -8.28
N ILE A 46 -13.28 0.71 -7.45
CA ILE A 46 -12.17 0.73 -6.49
C ILE A 46 -10.83 0.82 -7.23
N ARG A 47 -10.61 -0.01 -8.25
CA ARG A 47 -9.38 0.06 -9.07
C ARG A 47 -9.20 1.41 -9.73
N SER A 48 -10.26 1.97 -10.32
CA SER A 48 -10.22 3.32 -10.91
C SER A 48 -9.83 4.38 -9.89
N ALA A 49 -10.35 4.30 -8.66
CA ALA A 49 -9.98 5.20 -7.57
C ALA A 49 -8.52 5.02 -7.15
N MET A 50 -8.04 3.77 -7.03
CA MET A 50 -6.65 3.46 -6.68
C MET A 50 -5.67 3.91 -7.77
N THR A 51 -6.04 3.80 -9.05
CA THR A 51 -5.24 4.31 -10.17
C THR A 51 -5.06 5.82 -10.06
N LYS A 52 -6.16 6.57 -9.92
CA LYS A 52 -6.11 8.04 -9.78
C LYS A 52 -5.31 8.47 -8.54
N PHE A 53 -5.49 7.77 -7.43
CA PHE A 53 -4.73 8.01 -6.21
C PHE A 53 -3.24 7.76 -6.40
N GLY A 54 -2.85 6.65 -7.04
CA GLY A 54 -1.47 6.33 -7.35
C GLY A 54 -0.82 7.36 -8.29
N GLU A 55 -1.52 7.76 -9.35
CA GLU A 55 -1.05 8.77 -10.30
C GLU A 55 -0.82 10.13 -9.64
N GLU A 56 -1.70 10.54 -8.72
CA GLU A 56 -1.53 11.79 -7.96
C GLU A 56 -0.29 11.75 -7.06
N ARG A 57 -0.08 10.62 -6.36
CA ARG A 57 1.13 10.42 -5.56
C ARG A 57 2.39 10.46 -6.41
N VAL A 58 2.39 9.78 -7.57
CA VAL A 58 3.51 9.83 -8.53
C VAL A 58 3.80 11.27 -8.95
N ARG A 59 2.78 12.06 -9.26
CA ARG A 59 2.94 13.48 -9.63
C ARG A 59 3.66 14.25 -8.53
N SER A 60 3.18 14.13 -7.28
CA SER A 60 3.77 14.82 -6.13
C SER A 60 5.21 14.38 -5.85
N MET A 61 5.50 13.08 -5.91
CA MET A 61 6.87 12.58 -5.69
C MET A 61 7.84 13.01 -6.81
N LYS A 62 7.37 13.11 -8.06
CA LYS A 62 8.18 13.61 -9.18
C LYS A 62 8.45 15.11 -9.07
N GLU A 63 7.46 15.88 -8.63
CA GLU A 63 7.62 17.31 -8.33
C GLU A 63 8.67 17.51 -7.24
N GLU A 64 8.59 16.77 -6.12
CA GLU A 64 9.60 16.81 -5.07
C GLU A 64 11.00 16.42 -5.60
N ALA A 65 11.10 15.37 -6.44
CA ALA A 65 12.36 14.96 -7.03
C ALA A 65 12.98 16.07 -7.89
N GLU A 66 12.17 16.77 -8.69
CA GLU A 66 12.61 17.92 -9.49
C GLU A 66 13.07 19.09 -8.61
N GLU A 67 12.28 19.47 -7.60
CA GLU A 67 12.61 20.54 -6.65
C GLU A 67 13.92 20.30 -5.91
N ARG A 68 14.20 19.03 -5.57
CA ARG A 68 15.40 18.61 -4.86
C ARG A 68 16.57 18.25 -5.78
N GLY A 69 16.37 18.26 -7.10
CA GLY A 69 17.38 17.86 -8.09
C GLY A 69 17.79 16.38 -8.00
N ILE A 70 16.86 15.51 -7.61
CA ILE A 70 17.07 14.06 -7.47
C ILE A 70 16.62 13.35 -8.75
N GLU A 71 17.55 12.70 -9.43
CA GLU A 71 17.23 11.81 -10.54
C GLU A 71 17.03 10.39 -10.03
N VAL A 72 15.80 9.88 -10.08
CA VAL A 72 15.48 8.54 -9.56
C VAL A 72 15.87 7.47 -10.58
N LYS A 73 16.96 6.74 -10.28
CA LYS A 73 17.48 5.65 -11.12
C LYS A 73 17.50 4.30 -10.41
N THR A 74 17.55 4.33 -9.09
CA THR A 74 17.66 3.18 -8.22
C THR A 74 16.52 3.11 -7.23
N VAL A 75 16.39 1.98 -6.55
CA VAL A 75 15.40 1.80 -5.47
C VAL A 75 15.73 2.73 -4.30
N GLU A 76 17.02 2.94 -4.04
CA GLU A 76 17.52 3.87 -3.03
C GLU A 76 17.09 5.32 -3.32
N ASP A 77 17.21 5.77 -4.58
CA ASP A 77 16.77 7.11 -4.98
C ASP A 77 15.25 7.29 -4.82
N TYR A 78 14.48 6.25 -5.15
CA TYR A 78 13.03 6.26 -4.96
C TYR A 78 12.67 6.43 -3.49
N PHE A 79 13.35 5.71 -2.59
CA PHE A 79 13.13 5.86 -1.16
C PHE A 79 13.51 7.24 -0.62
N ALA A 80 14.33 8.01 -1.34
CA ALA A 80 14.63 9.39 -0.97
C ALA A 80 13.46 10.37 -1.23
N VAL A 81 12.51 10.01 -2.09
CA VAL A 81 11.33 10.83 -2.46
C VAL A 81 9.99 10.11 -2.18
N ARG A 82 10.03 8.94 -1.52
CA ARG A 82 8.83 8.19 -1.17
C ARG A 82 8.03 8.96 -0.13
N ASP A 83 6.78 9.25 -0.46
CA ASP A 83 5.83 10.01 0.38
C ASP A 83 5.36 9.24 1.64
N MET A 84 5.26 7.92 1.57
CA MET A 84 4.79 7.10 2.68
C MET A 84 5.93 6.83 3.68
N PRO A 85 5.76 7.05 4.99
CA PRO A 85 6.84 6.86 5.96
C PRO A 85 7.09 5.37 6.29
N SER A 86 8.31 5.02 6.73
CA SER A 86 8.70 3.62 7.02
C SER A 86 8.42 3.18 8.47
N ASN A 87 8.19 4.11 9.40
CA ASN A 87 8.16 3.87 10.85
C ASN A 87 6.92 3.11 11.38
N GLY A 88 5.99 2.69 10.52
CA GLY A 88 4.85 1.84 10.87
C GLY A 88 4.91 0.41 10.36
N TRP A 89 5.92 0.06 9.57
CA TRP A 89 6.11 -1.25 8.95
C TRP A 89 7.32 -1.96 9.57
N VAL A 90 7.28 -3.28 9.65
CA VAL A 90 8.46 -4.09 10.02
C VAL A 90 8.95 -4.79 8.76
N ASN A 91 10.10 -4.36 8.26
CA ASN A 91 10.72 -4.89 7.05
C ASN A 91 11.99 -5.68 7.39
N ASP A 92 12.30 -6.67 6.57
CA ASP A 92 13.59 -7.34 6.50
C ASP A 92 14.15 -7.31 5.07
N GLU A 93 15.23 -8.06 4.82
CA GLU A 93 15.89 -8.13 3.51
C GLU A 93 15.01 -8.71 2.38
N ARG A 94 13.98 -9.49 2.71
CA ARG A 94 13.05 -10.08 1.74
C ARG A 94 11.85 -9.17 1.49
N GLY A 95 11.38 -8.46 2.51
CA GLY A 95 10.28 -7.53 2.36
C GLY A 95 9.58 -7.16 3.68
N CYS A 96 8.29 -6.88 3.59
CA CYS A 96 7.50 -6.41 4.72
C CYS A 96 6.88 -7.59 5.49
N LYS A 97 7.34 -7.83 6.72
CA LYS A 97 6.81 -8.83 7.66
C LYS A 97 5.58 -8.36 8.42
N TYR A 98 5.53 -7.07 8.76
CA TYR A 98 4.36 -6.44 9.39
C TYR A 98 3.90 -5.22 8.60
N CYS A 99 2.65 -5.28 8.13
CA CYS A 99 1.97 -4.20 7.44
C CYS A 99 0.74 -3.78 8.29
N PRO A 100 0.67 -2.52 8.77
CA PRO A 100 -0.46 -2.04 9.55
C PRO A 100 -1.76 -1.97 8.75
N PHE A 101 -1.68 -1.93 7.41
CA PHE A 101 -2.87 -1.96 6.56
C PHE A 101 -3.47 -3.36 6.52
N GLU A 102 -2.65 -4.36 6.20
CA GLU A 102 -3.12 -5.73 6.12
C GLU A 102 -3.58 -6.27 7.48
N ASP A 103 -2.87 -5.94 8.57
CA ASP A 103 -3.29 -6.26 9.95
C ASP A 103 -4.68 -5.68 10.28
N VAL A 104 -5.02 -4.51 9.72
CA VAL A 104 -6.37 -3.95 9.83
C VAL A 104 -7.37 -4.66 8.93
N TRP A 105 -7.01 -4.97 7.70
CA TRP A 105 -7.92 -5.60 6.74
C TRP A 105 -8.23 -7.06 7.09
N SER A 106 -7.28 -7.78 7.68
CA SER A 106 -7.48 -9.15 8.16
C SER A 106 -8.57 -9.27 9.24
N ASP A 107 -8.76 -8.22 10.05
CA ASP A 107 -9.86 -8.17 11.04
C ASP A 107 -11.25 -8.20 10.38
N TYR A 108 -11.35 -7.81 9.11
CA TYR A 108 -12.59 -7.81 8.33
C TYR A 108 -12.74 -9.10 7.48
N GLY A 109 -11.92 -10.11 7.73
CA GLY A 109 -12.01 -11.43 7.10
C GLY A 109 -11.66 -11.43 5.61
N GLU A 110 -12.23 -12.37 4.86
CA GLU A 110 -11.91 -12.60 3.44
C GLU A 110 -12.22 -11.38 2.56
N LEU A 111 -13.31 -10.65 2.83
CA LEU A 111 -13.63 -9.44 2.08
C LEU A 111 -12.60 -8.34 2.35
N GLY A 112 -12.18 -8.16 3.61
CA GLY A 112 -11.09 -7.24 3.96
C GLY A 112 -9.81 -7.52 3.21
N GLN A 113 -9.38 -8.79 3.16
CA GLN A 113 -8.19 -9.18 2.41
C GLN A 113 -8.33 -8.93 0.91
N LYS A 114 -9.48 -9.29 0.32
CA LYS A 114 -9.77 -9.06 -1.09
C LYS A 114 -9.71 -7.58 -1.46
N LEU A 115 -10.37 -6.72 -0.68
CA LEU A 115 -10.36 -5.27 -0.92
C LEU A 115 -8.98 -4.69 -0.66
N GLY A 116 -8.29 -5.11 0.40
CA GLY A 116 -6.91 -4.75 0.68
C GLY A 116 -5.94 -5.06 -0.46
N ALA A 117 -6.11 -6.21 -1.13
CA ALA A 117 -5.33 -6.57 -2.31
C ALA A 117 -5.50 -5.56 -3.46
N LEU A 118 -6.70 -4.99 -3.66
CA LEU A 118 -6.95 -3.94 -4.65
C LEU A 118 -6.21 -2.65 -4.31
N TYR A 119 -6.13 -2.28 -3.03
CA TYR A 119 -5.30 -1.15 -2.60
C TYR A 119 -3.82 -1.37 -2.93
N CYS A 120 -3.30 -2.57 -2.63
CA CYS A 120 -1.90 -2.92 -2.85
C CYS A 120 -1.48 -2.82 -4.32
N GLU A 121 -2.42 -2.80 -5.28
CA GLU A 121 -2.13 -2.54 -6.68
C GLU A 121 -1.49 -1.14 -6.91
N VAL A 122 -1.67 -0.20 -5.98
CA VAL A 122 -1.04 1.14 -6.03
C VAL A 122 0.48 1.06 -6.13
N ASP A 123 1.09 0.05 -5.51
CA ASP A 123 2.55 -0.10 -5.51
C ASP A 123 3.10 -0.26 -6.94
N TYR A 124 2.41 -1.01 -7.80
CA TYR A 124 2.83 -1.16 -9.21
C TYR A 124 2.80 0.17 -9.95
N ILE A 125 1.81 1.03 -9.69
CA ILE A 125 1.73 2.37 -10.30
C ILE A 125 2.91 3.22 -9.82
N LEU A 126 3.18 3.22 -8.52
CA LEU A 126 4.27 4.01 -7.96
C LEU A 126 5.61 3.57 -8.55
N PHE A 127 5.99 2.30 -8.43
CA PHE A 127 7.32 1.84 -8.82
C PHE A 127 7.53 1.87 -10.35
N ASN A 128 6.54 1.44 -11.14
CA ASN A 128 6.67 1.45 -12.61
C ASN A 128 6.81 2.88 -13.14
N SER A 129 6.21 3.89 -12.49
CA SER A 129 6.33 5.29 -12.90
C SER A 129 7.75 5.87 -12.76
N PHE A 130 8.63 5.18 -12.03
CA PHE A 130 10.06 5.48 -11.89
C PHE A 130 10.95 4.42 -12.58
N ASN A 131 10.40 3.61 -13.49
CA ASN A 131 11.11 2.50 -14.15
C ASN A 131 11.68 1.45 -13.16
N LEU A 132 11.06 1.29 -11.99
CA LEU A 132 11.45 0.33 -10.96
C LEU A 132 10.52 -0.89 -10.97
N GLY A 133 10.31 -1.50 -12.14
CA GLY A 133 9.35 -2.59 -12.38
C GLY A 133 9.19 -3.53 -11.17
N LEU A 134 7.96 -3.69 -10.66
CA LEU A 134 7.70 -4.51 -9.47
C LEU A 134 7.12 -5.88 -9.85
N GLU A 135 7.75 -6.95 -9.36
CA GLU A 135 7.22 -8.31 -9.34
C GLU A 135 6.96 -8.76 -7.90
N ARG A 136 5.86 -9.50 -7.70
CA ARG A 136 5.48 -10.06 -6.40
C ARG A 136 5.11 -11.52 -6.55
N GLU A 137 5.75 -12.37 -5.75
CA GLU A 137 5.37 -13.77 -5.59
C GLU A 137 4.56 -13.99 -4.31
N TYR A 138 4.85 -13.21 -3.26
CA TYR A 138 4.20 -13.31 -1.95
C TYR A 138 3.60 -11.96 -1.53
N CYS A 139 2.37 -11.98 -1.02
CA CYS A 139 1.70 -10.81 -0.48
C CYS A 139 0.79 -11.21 0.69
N LYS A 140 0.86 -10.46 1.80
CA LYS A 140 0.04 -10.76 2.99
C LYS A 140 -1.46 -10.73 2.71
N THR A 141 -1.92 -9.85 1.83
CA THR A 141 -3.33 -9.79 1.41
C THR A 141 -3.77 -10.98 0.54
N TRP A 142 -2.84 -11.82 0.09
CA TRP A 142 -3.11 -13.10 -0.58
C TRP A 142 -3.04 -14.29 0.38
N GLY A 143 -2.78 -14.05 1.67
CA GLY A 143 -2.65 -15.06 2.71
C GLY A 143 -1.21 -15.46 3.04
N ASP A 144 -0.21 -14.79 2.46
CA ASP A 144 1.20 -15.07 2.76
C ASP A 144 1.69 -14.42 4.07
N ASP A 145 2.85 -14.86 4.56
CA ASP A 145 3.45 -14.31 5.78
C ASP A 145 4.19 -12.98 5.57
N ILE A 146 4.47 -12.61 4.32
CA ILE A 146 5.26 -11.45 3.92
C ILE A 146 4.71 -10.76 2.67
N CYS A 147 4.91 -9.45 2.54
CA CYS A 147 4.84 -8.79 1.24
C CYS A 147 6.26 -8.68 0.68
N GLU A 148 6.56 -9.46 -0.35
CA GLU A 148 7.85 -9.45 -1.03
C GLU A 148 7.88 -8.37 -2.12
N PHE A 149 9.02 -7.71 -2.31
CA PHE A 149 9.19 -6.68 -3.33
C PHE A 149 10.41 -7.02 -4.19
N LYS A 150 10.18 -7.61 -5.37
CA LYS A 150 11.24 -7.90 -6.34
C LYS A 150 11.26 -6.81 -7.41
N PHE A 151 12.30 -5.98 -7.40
CA PHE A 151 12.45 -4.88 -8.35
C PHE A 151 13.24 -5.31 -9.59
N ASN A 152 12.80 -4.88 -10.76
CA ASN A 152 13.43 -5.09 -12.06
C ASN A 152 13.65 -3.73 -12.75
N PRO A 153 14.69 -2.97 -12.36
CA PRO A 153 14.95 -1.65 -12.94
C PRO A 153 15.18 -1.72 -14.45
N GLY A 154 14.57 -0.80 -15.20
CA GLY A 154 14.81 -0.64 -16.64
C GLY A 154 14.00 -1.57 -17.57
N LYS A 155 13.02 -2.30 -17.03
CA LYS A 155 11.94 -2.93 -17.82
C LYS A 155 10.71 -2.04 -17.88
#